data_AF-A0A7S2ZTY9-F1
#
_entry.id   AF-A0A7S2ZTY9-F1
#
_cell.length_a   1.000
_cell.length_b   1.000
_cell.length_c   1.000
_cell.angle_alpha   90.00
_cell.angle_beta   90.00
_cell.angle_gamma   90.00
#
_symmetry.space_group_name_H-M   'P 1'
#
loop_
_entity.id
_entity.type
_entity.pdbx_description
1 polymer ?
#
loop_
_entity_poly.entity_id
_entity_poly.type
_entity_poly.pdbx_seq_one_letter_code
_entity_poly.pdbx_strand_id
1 'polypeptide(L)'
;MGELLLVDPVFGCNAVVLETCGGADFPVEFLPGSLIALYRASVKERRLGQARTELVATSATLLRVKKIAHKLVPPKACSFPACRLCDEPQDGPVKFLVTVSSVKSITLGFPSDGLVATADDGTESVILEVCSLKTISGILGIRGQEHASLGTFSTGMRAKRKSVSFKFDAGSRLLVDSDYQEIAARLILAVDKPRRELVIVAREMTMKQAHSKNRLQRLTMGAGSSSSFPTFRKDQRHLQVLHVESQHSIRGAIRDKLDRMR
;
A
#
# COMPACT_ATOMS: atom_id res chain seq x y z
N MET A 1 11.14 -31.81 -7.59
CA MET A 1 11.81 -30.50 -7.77
C MET A 1 11.75 -29.78 -6.43
N GLY A 2 12.83 -29.15 -5.97
CA GLY A 2 12.87 -28.45 -4.67
C GLY A 2 12.72 -26.95 -4.86
N GLU A 3 11.88 -26.30 -4.06
CA GLU A 3 11.65 -24.85 -4.12
C GLU A 3 12.70 -24.10 -3.28
N LEU A 4 13.16 -22.98 -3.82
CA LEU A 4 14.20 -22.13 -3.26
C LEU A 4 13.51 -20.89 -2.67
N LEU A 5 13.61 -20.68 -1.36
CA LEU A 5 12.94 -19.58 -0.68
C LEU A 5 13.95 -18.52 -0.23
N LEU A 6 13.63 -17.27 -0.56
CA LEU A 6 14.27 -16.07 -0.02
C LEU A 6 13.43 -15.57 1.15
N VAL A 7 14.00 -15.62 2.36
CA VAL A 7 13.38 -15.03 3.56
C VAL A 7 13.80 -13.55 3.61
N ASP A 8 12.99 -12.67 3.04
CA ASP A 8 13.17 -11.22 3.12
C ASP A 8 12.24 -10.65 4.22
N PRO A 9 12.77 -10.00 5.28
CA PRO A 9 11.96 -9.51 6.38
C PRO A 9 11.20 -8.21 6.05
N VAL A 10 11.44 -7.59 4.89
CA VAL A 10 10.87 -6.27 4.53
C VAL A 10 9.68 -6.37 3.59
N PHE A 11 9.46 -7.51 2.93
CA PHE A 11 8.47 -7.63 1.86
C PHE A 11 7.50 -8.78 2.09
N GLY A 12 6.21 -8.45 2.04
CA GLY A 12 5.11 -9.40 2.18
C GLY A 12 4.91 -10.33 0.97
N CYS A 13 5.97 -10.97 0.48
CA CYS A 13 5.88 -12.13 -0.38
C CYS A 13 5.87 -13.38 0.51
N ASN A 14 4.77 -14.14 0.47
CA ASN A 14 4.55 -15.43 1.12
C ASN A 14 5.26 -15.58 2.48
N ALA A 15 4.69 -14.99 3.53
CA ALA A 15 5.08 -15.35 4.89
C ALA A 15 4.83 -16.85 5.06
N VAL A 16 5.89 -17.65 4.98
CA VAL A 16 5.87 -19.05 5.40
C VAL A 16 5.73 -19.00 6.91
N VAL A 17 4.50 -19.16 7.39
CA VAL A 17 4.25 -19.43 8.80
C VAL A 17 4.75 -20.86 9.04
N LEU A 18 5.93 -20.98 9.63
CA LEU A 18 6.40 -22.24 10.19
C LEU A 18 5.57 -22.52 11.45
N GLU A 19 4.33 -22.99 11.26
CA GLU A 19 3.52 -23.53 12.34
C GLU A 19 4.18 -24.85 12.77
N THR A 20 4.93 -24.83 13.86
CA THR A 20 5.48 -26.04 14.47
C THR A 20 4.33 -26.88 14.99
N CYS A 21 3.94 -27.92 14.26
CA CYS A 21 3.14 -29.00 14.82
C CYS A 21 4.04 -29.79 15.79
N GLY A 22 4.08 -29.35 17.05
CA GLY A 22 4.71 -30.06 18.16
C GLY A 22 6.23 -29.91 18.25
N GLY A 23 6.69 -29.04 19.16
CA GLY A 23 7.91 -29.23 19.95
C GLY A 23 9.24 -29.49 19.24
N ALA A 24 9.42 -29.12 17.97
CA ALA A 24 10.71 -29.25 17.30
C ALA A 24 11.47 -27.93 17.37
N ASP A 25 12.47 -27.88 18.26
CA ASP A 25 13.52 -26.87 18.22
C ASP A 25 14.17 -26.91 16.82
N PHE A 26 14.01 -25.85 16.04
CA PHE A 26 14.78 -25.72 14.80
C PHE A 26 16.25 -25.57 15.18
N PRO A 27 17.16 -26.41 14.67
CA PRO A 27 18.54 -26.46 15.16
C PRO A 27 19.39 -25.21 14.82
N VAL A 28 18.83 -24.20 14.13
CA VAL A 28 19.52 -22.97 13.73
C VAL A 28 18.53 -21.81 13.64
N GLU A 29 18.81 -20.70 14.33
CA GLU A 29 18.10 -19.43 14.10
C GLU A 29 18.38 -18.93 12.68
N PHE A 30 17.34 -18.87 11.84
CA PHE A 30 17.49 -18.35 10.48
C PHE A 30 17.48 -16.83 10.48
N LEU A 31 18.65 -16.23 10.28
CA LEU A 31 18.75 -14.79 10.10
C LEU A 31 18.07 -14.36 8.78
N PRO A 32 17.34 -13.24 8.77
CA PRO A 32 16.76 -12.70 7.56
C PRO A 32 17.82 -12.47 6.47
N GLY A 33 17.50 -12.84 5.22
CA GLY A 33 18.45 -12.86 4.09
C GLY A 33 19.19 -14.18 3.89
N SER A 34 18.95 -15.21 4.73
CA SER A 34 19.44 -16.57 4.50
C SER A 34 18.69 -17.25 3.36
N LEU A 35 19.41 -18.08 2.57
CA LEU A 35 18.81 -18.88 1.50
C LEU A 35 18.58 -20.31 1.98
N ILE A 36 17.31 -20.69 2.04
CA ILE A 36 16.86 -21.97 2.57
C ILE A 36 16.09 -22.71 1.48
N ALA A 37 16.49 -23.95 1.21
CA ALA A 37 15.73 -24.85 0.36
C ALA A 37 14.88 -25.76 1.23
N LEU A 38 13.59 -25.80 0.94
CA LEU A 38 12.59 -26.64 1.58
C LEU A 38 12.28 -27.81 0.65
N TYR A 39 12.53 -29.05 1.10
CA TYR A 39 12.17 -30.26 0.37
C TYR A 39 11.05 -30.98 1.09
N ARG A 40 10.06 -31.49 0.34
CA ARG A 40 8.92 -32.25 0.88
C ARG A 40 8.04 -31.46 1.86
N ALA A 41 7.99 -30.14 1.70
CA ALA A 41 7.00 -29.31 2.40
C ALA A 41 5.59 -29.64 1.88
N SER A 42 4.61 -29.57 2.78
CA SER A 42 3.19 -29.71 2.40
C SER A 42 2.65 -28.35 1.99
N VAL A 43 1.95 -28.26 0.88
CA VAL A 43 1.23 -27.04 0.50
C VAL A 43 -0.14 -27.10 1.15
N LYS A 44 -0.45 -26.16 2.02
CA LYS A 44 -1.80 -25.99 2.58
C LYS A 44 -2.44 -24.76 1.97
N GLU A 45 -3.44 -24.97 1.14
CA GLU A 45 -4.31 -23.88 0.69
C GLU A 45 -5.31 -23.54 1.80
N ARG A 46 -5.13 -22.40 2.47
CA ARG A 46 -6.15 -21.89 3.39
C ARG A 46 -7.24 -21.19 2.57
N ARG A 47 -8.48 -21.69 2.68
CA ARG A 47 -9.67 -21.04 2.12
C ARG A 47 -10.11 -19.87 3.00
N LEU A 48 -9.43 -18.74 2.91
CA LEU A 48 -9.85 -17.47 3.54
C LEU A 48 -9.84 -16.33 2.52
N GLY A 49 -10.69 -16.41 1.48
CA GLY A 49 -10.94 -15.30 0.54
C GLY A 49 -9.73 -14.78 -0.27
N GLN A 50 -8.52 -15.21 0.04
CA GLN A 50 -7.25 -14.89 -0.59
C GLN A 50 -6.60 -16.23 -0.92
N ALA A 51 -6.15 -16.41 -2.17
CA ALA A 51 -5.44 -17.62 -2.56
C ALA A 51 -4.01 -17.41 -2.09
N ARG A 52 -3.79 -17.58 -0.80
CA ARG A 52 -2.46 -17.68 -0.23
C ARG A 52 -2.20 -19.15 -0.05
N THR A 53 -1.35 -19.69 -0.90
CA THR A 53 -0.72 -21.00 -0.71
C THR A 53 0.30 -20.84 0.39
N GLU A 54 0.02 -21.43 1.55
CA GLU A 54 0.99 -21.51 2.64
C GLU A 54 1.77 -22.81 2.49
N LEU A 55 3.10 -22.73 2.48
CA LEU A 55 3.95 -23.91 2.62
C LEU A 55 4.06 -24.23 4.10
N VAL A 56 3.63 -25.43 4.48
CA VAL A 56 3.69 -25.95 5.85
C VAL A 56 4.80 -26.99 5.91
N ALA A 57 5.81 -26.73 6.73
CA ALA A 57 6.82 -27.72 7.05
C ALA A 57 6.17 -28.84 7.91
N THR A 58 6.31 -30.08 7.47
CA THR A 58 5.88 -31.29 8.18
C THR A 58 7.09 -32.04 8.76
N SER A 59 6.86 -33.07 9.57
CA SER A 59 7.93 -33.94 10.07
C SER A 59 8.75 -34.65 8.97
N ALA A 60 8.23 -34.72 7.74
CA ALA A 60 8.94 -35.26 6.57
C ALA A 60 9.70 -34.19 5.76
N THR A 61 9.61 -32.92 6.17
CA THR A 61 10.25 -31.80 5.48
C THR A 61 11.75 -31.79 5.77
N LEU A 62 12.54 -31.87 4.71
CA LEU A 62 14.00 -31.74 4.80
C LEU A 62 14.38 -30.29 4.49
N LEU A 63 15.05 -29.65 5.44
CA LEU A 63 15.62 -28.31 5.29
C LEU A 63 17.07 -28.42 4.86
N ARG A 64 17.44 -27.76 3.75
CA ARG A 64 18.84 -27.57 3.38
C ARG A 64 19.15 -26.08 3.33
N VAL A 65 19.99 -25.63 4.24
CA VAL A 65 20.52 -24.26 4.19
C VAL A 65 21.53 -24.19 3.05
N LYS A 66 21.24 -23.36 2.04
CA LYS A 66 22.16 -23.14 0.91
C LYS A 66 23.16 -22.04 1.22
N LYS A 67 22.73 -21.04 1.99
CA LYS A 67 23.58 -19.92 2.41
C LYS A 67 23.05 -19.34 3.72
N ILE A 68 23.91 -19.27 4.72
CA ILE A 68 23.62 -18.59 5.98
C ILE A 68 23.98 -17.11 5.80
N ALA A 69 23.08 -16.20 6.14
CA ALA A 69 23.43 -14.80 6.28
C ALA A 69 24.33 -14.66 7.52
N HIS A 70 25.65 -14.50 7.33
CA HIS A 70 26.61 -14.44 8.45
C HIS A 70 26.65 -13.06 9.14
N LYS A 71 25.94 -12.07 8.60
CA LYS A 71 25.74 -10.73 9.18
C LYS A 71 24.35 -10.25 8.74
N LEU A 72 23.73 -9.38 9.54
CA LEU A 72 22.63 -8.53 9.08
C LEU A 72 23.17 -7.68 7.92
N VAL A 73 23.00 -8.18 6.70
CA VAL A 73 23.36 -7.42 5.51
C VAL A 73 22.34 -6.29 5.45
N PRO A 74 22.75 -5.01 5.54
CA PRO A 74 21.80 -3.93 5.30
C PRO A 74 21.19 -4.21 3.93
N PRO A 75 19.85 -4.15 3.78
CA PRO A 75 19.22 -4.48 2.53
C PRO A 75 19.94 -3.67 1.44
N LYS A 76 20.57 -4.35 0.48
CA LYS A 76 21.02 -3.66 -0.74
C LYS A 76 19.78 -2.91 -1.23
N ALA A 77 19.94 -1.64 -1.58
CA ALA A 77 18.84 -0.83 -2.07
C ALA A 77 18.28 -1.49 -3.34
N CYS A 78 17.33 -2.40 -3.18
CA CYS A 78 16.59 -2.99 -4.27
C CYS A 78 15.76 -1.86 -4.84
N SER A 79 16.19 -1.34 -6.00
CA SER A 79 15.40 -0.36 -6.73
C SER A 79 14.16 -1.06 -7.25
N PHE A 80 12.98 -0.67 -6.75
CA PHE A 80 11.74 -1.10 -7.36
C PHE A 80 11.67 -0.64 -8.83
N PRO A 81 11.08 -1.45 -9.73
CA PRO A 81 10.83 -1.02 -11.09
C PRO A 81 9.92 0.22 -11.08
N ALA A 82 10.03 1.05 -12.12
CA ALA A 82 9.16 2.20 -12.32
C ALA A 82 8.23 1.90 -13.49
N CYS A 83 6.93 2.09 -13.29
CA CYS A 83 5.88 1.78 -14.27
C CYS A 83 4.87 2.94 -14.36
N ARG A 84 4.08 2.96 -15.43
CA ARG A 84 2.87 3.78 -15.53
C ARG A 84 1.68 3.07 -14.91
N LEU A 85 0.65 3.84 -14.58
CA LEU A 85 -0.60 3.29 -14.06
C LEU A 85 -1.37 2.50 -15.12
N CYS A 86 -1.21 2.81 -16.41
CA CYS A 86 -1.83 2.05 -17.50
C CYS A 86 -1.16 0.69 -17.78
N ASP A 87 0.03 0.44 -17.22
CA ASP A 87 0.75 -0.81 -17.44
C ASP A 87 0.04 -1.98 -16.74
N GLU A 88 0.23 -3.19 -17.27
CA GLU A 88 -0.37 -4.39 -16.70
C GLU A 88 -0.02 -4.57 -15.22
N PRO A 89 -0.95 -5.15 -14.43
CA PRO A 89 -0.72 -5.51 -13.02
C PRO A 89 0.63 -6.17 -12.82
N GLN A 90 1.45 -5.57 -11.95
CA GLN A 90 2.75 -6.12 -11.62
C GLN A 90 2.66 -6.94 -10.33
N ASP A 91 3.31 -8.10 -10.33
CA ASP A 91 3.46 -8.92 -9.14
C ASP A 91 4.51 -8.27 -8.21
N GLY A 92 4.02 -7.53 -7.22
CA GLY A 92 4.83 -6.96 -6.15
C GLY A 92 4.87 -5.43 -6.11
N PRO A 93 5.77 -4.86 -5.30
CA PRO A 93 5.89 -3.41 -5.13
C PRO A 93 6.60 -2.74 -6.30
N VAL A 94 6.02 -1.65 -6.79
CA VAL A 94 6.47 -0.88 -7.96
C VAL A 94 6.42 0.62 -7.66
N LYS A 95 7.28 1.39 -8.32
CA LYS A 95 7.29 2.85 -8.27
C LYS A 95 6.37 3.45 -9.33
N PHE A 96 5.55 4.39 -8.90
CA PHE A 96 4.70 5.19 -9.77
C PHE A 96 4.96 6.67 -9.53
N LEU A 97 4.98 7.46 -10.60
CA LEU A 97 4.95 8.91 -10.52
C LEU A 97 3.49 9.34 -10.70
N VAL A 98 2.87 9.84 -9.63
CA VAL A 98 1.43 10.15 -9.60
C VAL A 98 1.18 11.55 -9.05
N THR A 99 0.05 12.13 -9.43
CA THR A 99 -0.52 13.34 -8.85
C THR A 99 -1.78 12.95 -8.08
N VAL A 100 -1.86 13.35 -6.81
CA VAL A 100 -3.07 13.10 -6.01
C VAL A 100 -4.13 14.12 -6.42
N SER A 101 -5.23 13.64 -6.98
CA SER A 101 -6.33 14.48 -7.47
C SER A 101 -7.36 14.79 -6.38
N SER A 102 -7.66 13.84 -5.49
CA SER A 102 -8.59 14.09 -4.39
C SER A 102 -8.34 13.16 -3.21
N VAL A 103 -8.52 13.65 -1.99
CA VAL A 103 -8.59 12.81 -0.79
C VAL A 103 -10.06 12.55 -0.48
N LYS A 104 -10.46 11.29 -0.31
CA LYS A 104 -11.85 10.90 0.01
C LYS A 104 -12.06 10.81 1.51
N SER A 105 -11.12 10.19 2.22
CA SER A 105 -11.21 10.05 3.67
C SER A 105 -9.85 9.90 4.33
N ILE A 106 -9.78 10.33 5.58
CA ILE A 106 -8.65 10.12 6.49
C ILE A 106 -9.20 9.57 7.80
N THR A 107 -8.68 8.45 8.27
CA THR A 107 -9.04 7.86 9.55
C THR A 107 -7.81 7.88 10.45
N LEU A 108 -7.96 8.36 11.68
CA LEU A 108 -6.89 8.40 12.69
C LEU A 108 -7.29 7.62 13.93
N GLY A 109 -6.38 6.79 14.46
CA GLY A 109 -6.58 6.05 15.70
C GLY A 109 -6.65 4.52 15.54
N PHE A 110 -7.65 3.89 16.16
CA PHE A 110 -7.82 2.43 16.22
C PHE A 110 -8.60 1.86 15.01
N PRO A 111 -8.23 0.69 14.45
CA PRO A 111 -7.05 -0.12 14.77
C PRO A 111 -5.76 0.46 14.16
N SER A 112 -5.89 1.28 13.11
CA SER A 112 -4.79 1.86 12.36
C SER A 112 -5.20 3.16 11.70
N ASP A 113 -4.21 3.99 11.38
CA ASP A 113 -4.42 5.18 10.57
C ASP A 113 -4.64 4.79 9.11
N GLY A 114 -5.56 5.47 8.44
CA GLY A 114 -5.99 5.19 7.08
C GLY A 114 -6.10 6.46 6.25
N LEU A 115 -5.72 6.41 4.98
CA LEU A 115 -6.10 7.42 3.98
C LEU A 115 -6.57 6.72 2.72
N VAL A 116 -7.69 7.22 2.18
CA VAL A 116 -8.21 6.84 0.86
C VAL A 116 -8.18 8.08 -0.02
N ALA A 117 -7.45 8.00 -1.12
CA ALA A 117 -7.34 9.09 -2.09
C ALA A 117 -7.46 8.56 -3.52
N THR A 118 -7.68 9.45 -4.46
CA THR A 118 -7.58 9.20 -5.89
C THR A 118 -6.35 9.92 -6.41
N ALA A 119 -5.58 9.20 -7.23
CA ALA A 119 -4.40 9.72 -7.89
C ALA A 119 -4.39 9.30 -9.35
N ASP A 120 -3.66 10.05 -10.16
CA ASP A 120 -3.53 9.82 -11.59
C ASP A 120 -2.11 10.17 -12.07
N ASP A 121 -1.69 9.58 -13.17
CA ASP A 121 -0.40 9.87 -13.82
C ASP A 121 -0.59 10.49 -15.22
N GLY A 122 -1.82 10.97 -15.50
CA GLY A 122 -2.25 11.45 -16.81
C GLY A 122 -2.68 10.35 -17.78
N THR A 123 -2.44 9.07 -17.47
CA THR A 123 -2.88 7.92 -18.29
C THR A 123 -4.08 7.21 -17.68
N GLU A 124 -4.05 6.96 -16.38
CA GLU A 124 -5.12 6.28 -15.66
C GLU A 124 -5.31 6.89 -14.26
N SER A 125 -6.53 6.75 -13.71
CA SER A 125 -6.85 7.12 -12.33
C SER A 125 -6.98 5.88 -11.45
N VAL A 126 -6.36 5.90 -10.27
CA VAL A 126 -6.38 4.80 -9.31
C VAL A 126 -6.80 5.26 -7.92
N ILE A 127 -7.27 4.32 -7.10
CA ILE A 127 -7.53 4.55 -5.69
C ILE A 127 -6.29 4.17 -4.89
N LEU A 128 -5.78 5.10 -4.10
CA LEU A 128 -4.69 4.88 -3.17
C LEU A 128 -5.26 4.57 -1.78
N GLU A 129 -4.82 3.44 -1.21
CA GLU A 129 -5.09 3.06 0.17
C GLU A 129 -3.79 3.05 0.97
N VAL A 130 -3.81 3.74 2.10
CA VAL A 130 -2.61 4.01 2.89
C VAL A 130 -2.88 3.67 4.34
N CYS A 131 -2.04 2.83 4.95
CA CYS A 131 -2.26 2.31 6.30
C CYS A 131 -1.21 2.80 7.31
N SER A 132 -0.49 3.87 7.01
CA SER A 132 0.60 4.38 7.85
C SER A 132 0.57 5.90 7.92
N LEU A 133 0.55 6.44 9.14
CA LEU A 133 0.55 7.89 9.38
C LEU A 133 1.75 8.60 8.74
N LYS A 134 2.91 7.94 8.68
CA LYS A 134 4.11 8.47 8.02
C LYS A 134 3.86 8.66 6.52
N THR A 135 3.24 7.68 5.88
CA THR A 135 2.92 7.71 4.45
C THR A 135 1.78 8.70 4.16
N ILE A 136 0.76 8.76 5.03
CA ILE A 136 -0.32 9.78 4.98
C ILE A 136 0.29 11.18 5.00
N SER A 137 1.18 11.44 5.96
CA SER A 137 1.86 12.73 6.10
C SER A 137 2.73 13.04 4.87
N GLY A 138 3.40 12.02 4.31
CA GLY A 138 4.16 12.15 3.06
C GLY A 138 3.29 12.57 1.87
N ILE A 139 2.09 11.99 1.74
CA ILE A 139 1.12 12.33 0.68
C ILE A 139 0.57 13.75 0.86
N LEU A 140 0.17 14.10 2.08
CA LEU A 140 -0.40 15.42 2.41
C LEU A 140 0.66 16.52 2.54
N GLY A 141 1.96 16.17 2.43
CA GLY A 141 3.06 17.11 2.62
C GLY A 141 3.13 17.69 4.03
N ILE A 142 2.64 16.96 5.03
CA ILE A 142 2.67 17.33 6.45
C ILE A 142 4.03 16.92 7.03
N ARG A 143 4.73 17.84 7.70
CA ARG A 143 6.11 17.63 8.16
C ARG A 143 6.35 18.26 9.53
N GLY A 144 7.45 17.84 10.18
CA GLY A 144 7.92 18.43 11.43
C GLY A 144 6.89 18.39 12.55
N GLN A 145 6.63 19.53 13.16
CA GLN A 145 5.72 19.66 14.31
C GLN A 145 4.27 19.28 13.97
N GLU A 146 3.80 19.54 12.75
CA GLU A 146 2.45 19.15 12.31
C GLU A 146 2.30 17.61 12.31
N HIS A 147 3.31 16.90 11.80
CA HIS A 147 3.34 15.44 11.80
C HIS A 147 3.38 14.89 13.22
N ALA A 148 4.23 15.47 14.08
CA ALA A 148 4.32 15.07 15.49
C ALA A 148 2.97 15.24 16.20
N SER A 149 2.28 16.35 15.97
CA SER A 149 0.96 16.63 16.55
C SER A 149 -0.13 15.68 16.06
N LEU A 150 -0.13 15.28 14.79
CA LEU A 150 -1.03 14.23 14.30
C LEU A 150 -0.70 12.86 14.91
N GLY A 151 0.60 12.60 15.13
CA GLY A 151 1.09 11.39 15.77
C GLY A 151 0.63 11.26 17.21
N THR A 152 0.74 12.32 18.02
CA THR A 152 0.25 12.33 19.41
C THR A 152 -1.26 12.15 19.46
N PHE A 153 -2.01 12.80 18.56
CA PHE A 153 -3.45 12.60 18.46
C PHE A 153 -3.82 11.15 18.11
N SER A 154 -3.27 10.59 17.04
CA SER A 154 -3.53 9.21 16.62
C SER A 154 -3.20 8.22 17.75
N THR A 155 -2.06 8.41 18.41
CA THR A 155 -1.63 7.57 19.54
C THR A 155 -2.61 7.69 20.71
N GLY A 156 -3.07 8.89 21.05
CA GLY A 156 -4.07 9.12 22.08
C GLY A 156 -5.43 8.49 21.75
N MET A 157 -5.87 8.57 20.49
CA MET A 157 -7.09 7.90 20.02
C MET A 157 -6.96 6.38 20.11
N ARG A 158 -5.81 5.82 19.71
CA ARG A 158 -5.52 4.39 19.80
C ARG A 158 -5.49 3.89 21.25
N ALA A 159 -4.89 4.66 22.16
CA ALA A 159 -4.88 4.34 23.59
C ALA A 159 -6.30 4.27 24.17
N LYS A 160 -7.20 5.13 23.69
CA LYS A 160 -8.63 5.13 24.05
C LYS A 160 -9.46 4.11 23.27
N ARG A 161 -8.85 3.30 22.38
CA ARG A 161 -9.53 2.40 21.42
C ARG A 161 -10.63 3.09 20.61
N LYS A 162 -10.43 4.37 20.29
CA LYS A 162 -11.34 5.18 19.48
C LYS A 162 -10.72 5.48 18.12
N SER A 163 -11.55 5.85 17.16
CA SER A 163 -11.13 6.31 15.84
C SER A 163 -11.93 7.54 15.45
N VAL A 164 -11.30 8.46 14.70
CA VAL A 164 -11.98 9.57 14.05
C VAL A 164 -11.81 9.40 12.56
N SER A 165 -12.91 9.48 11.81
CA SER A 165 -12.89 9.43 10.35
C SER A 165 -13.36 10.76 9.78
N PHE A 166 -12.46 11.41 9.05
CA PHE A 166 -12.70 12.64 8.32
C PHE A 166 -13.07 12.27 6.88
N LYS A 167 -14.28 12.62 6.44
CA LYS A 167 -14.74 12.42 5.07
C LYS A 167 -14.73 13.75 4.32
N PHE A 168 -14.21 13.73 3.10
CA PHE A 168 -14.08 14.90 2.25
C PHE A 168 -14.94 14.69 1.01
N ASP A 169 -16.09 15.36 0.98
CA ASP A 169 -16.92 15.43 -0.22
C ASP A 169 -16.42 16.55 -1.15
N ALA A 170 -16.83 16.50 -2.43
CA ALA A 170 -16.47 17.44 -3.50
C ALA A 170 -16.93 18.91 -3.27
N GLY A 171 -17.27 19.28 -2.03
CA GLY A 171 -17.63 20.62 -1.57
C GLY A 171 -17.13 20.94 -0.15
N SER A 172 -16.08 20.27 0.33
CA SER A 172 -15.26 20.63 1.50
C SER A 172 -16.03 20.93 2.80
N ARG A 173 -17.14 20.25 3.08
CA ARG A 173 -17.83 20.34 4.38
C ARG A 173 -17.49 19.13 5.24
N LEU A 174 -16.62 19.35 6.21
CA LEU A 174 -16.27 18.37 7.22
C LEU A 174 -17.25 18.50 8.39
N LEU A 175 -18.11 17.48 8.58
CA LEU A 175 -18.91 17.34 9.79
C LEU A 175 -18.00 16.76 10.87
N VAL A 176 -17.55 17.59 11.81
CA VAL A 176 -16.64 17.17 12.88
C VAL A 176 -17.17 17.67 14.21
N ASP A 177 -17.14 16.79 15.21
CA ASP A 177 -17.41 17.15 16.60
C ASP A 177 -16.48 18.29 17.04
N SER A 178 -16.97 19.18 17.91
CA SER A 178 -16.21 20.34 18.43
C SER A 178 -14.81 19.97 18.94
N ASP A 179 -14.69 18.79 19.53
CA ASP A 179 -13.47 18.30 20.19
C ASP A 179 -12.33 17.99 19.20
N TYR A 180 -12.62 17.91 17.91
CA TYR A 180 -11.62 17.59 16.87
C TYR A 180 -11.45 18.68 15.81
N GLN A 181 -12.00 19.88 16.05
CA GLN A 181 -11.96 20.99 15.09
C GLN A 181 -10.54 21.43 14.71
N GLU A 182 -9.63 21.49 15.68
CA GLU A 182 -8.24 21.91 15.41
C GLU A 182 -7.54 20.95 14.43
N ILE A 183 -7.75 19.64 14.61
CA ILE A 183 -7.17 18.63 13.73
C ILE A 183 -7.88 18.60 12.39
N ALA A 184 -9.20 18.75 12.38
CA ALA A 184 -9.95 18.90 11.15
C ALA A 184 -9.43 20.07 10.31
N ALA A 185 -9.24 21.25 10.91
CA ALA A 185 -8.74 22.44 10.22
C ALA A 185 -7.36 22.19 9.62
N ARG A 186 -6.45 21.56 10.37
CA ARG A 186 -5.10 21.21 9.88
C ARG A 186 -5.15 20.22 8.72
N LEU A 187 -6.01 19.20 8.79
CA LEU A 187 -6.18 18.24 7.71
C LEU A 187 -6.80 18.88 6.45
N ILE A 188 -7.79 19.76 6.61
CA ILE A 188 -8.38 20.53 5.51
C ILE A 188 -7.29 21.34 4.80
N LEU A 189 -6.53 22.13 5.55
CA LEU A 189 -5.44 22.93 5.00
C LEU A 189 -4.38 22.08 4.31
N ALA A 190 -4.14 20.86 4.77
CA ALA A 190 -3.20 19.94 4.13
C ALA A 190 -3.75 19.30 2.85
N VAL A 191 -5.04 18.98 2.80
CA VAL A 191 -5.73 18.44 1.62
C VAL A 191 -5.86 19.48 0.52
N ASP A 192 -6.08 20.75 0.88
CA ASP A 192 -6.21 21.87 -0.07
C ASP A 192 -4.86 22.39 -0.60
N LYS A 193 -3.72 21.84 -0.15
CA LYS A 193 -2.41 22.19 -0.72
C LYS A 193 -2.40 21.88 -2.24
N PRO A 194 -1.73 22.72 -3.04
CA PRO A 194 -1.67 22.54 -4.49
C PRO A 194 -1.15 21.15 -4.83
N ARG A 195 -1.83 20.49 -5.78
CA ARG A 195 -1.55 19.11 -6.19
C ARG A 195 -0.08 18.98 -6.61
N ARG A 196 0.64 18.06 -5.96
CA ARG A 196 2.04 17.79 -6.23
C ARG A 196 2.17 16.41 -6.84
N GLU A 197 3.08 16.30 -7.79
CA GLU A 197 3.58 14.99 -8.19
C GLU A 197 4.33 14.33 -7.02
N LEU A 198 4.09 13.05 -6.84
CA LEU A 198 4.64 12.20 -5.81
C LEU A 198 5.17 10.93 -6.47
N VAL A 199 6.33 10.46 -6.00
CA VAL A 199 6.79 9.12 -6.31
C VAL A 199 6.33 8.21 -5.20
N ILE A 200 5.45 7.27 -5.53
CA ILE A 200 4.92 6.29 -4.57
C ILE A 200 5.49 4.92 -4.88
N VAL A 201 5.80 4.15 -3.85
CA VAL A 201 5.99 2.70 -3.94
C VAL A 201 4.70 2.05 -3.50
N ALA A 202 4.04 1.36 -4.40
CA ALA A 202 2.76 0.73 -4.14
C ALA A 202 2.71 -0.67 -4.72
N ARG A 203 1.79 -1.48 -4.19
CA ARG A 203 1.43 -2.78 -4.78
C ARG A 203 -0.05 -2.77 -5.10
N GLU A 204 -0.42 -3.47 -6.15
CA GLU A 204 -1.83 -3.63 -6.49
C GLU A 204 -2.52 -4.50 -5.45
N MET A 205 -3.66 -4.01 -4.94
CA MET A 205 -4.55 -4.83 -4.16
C MET A 205 -5.45 -5.57 -5.13
N THR A 206 -5.17 -6.86 -5.32
CA THR A 206 -6.11 -7.75 -5.99
C THR A 206 -7.38 -7.83 -5.14
N MET A 207 -8.34 -6.94 -5.39
CA MET A 207 -9.71 -7.21 -5.00
C MET A 207 -10.11 -8.40 -5.85
N LYS A 208 -10.23 -9.58 -5.23
CA LYS A 208 -10.84 -10.74 -5.88
C LYS A 208 -12.32 -10.46 -6.13
N GLN A 209 -12.64 -9.55 -7.04
CA GLN A 209 -13.91 -9.59 -7.72
C GLN A 209 -13.75 -10.62 -8.82
N ALA A 210 -14.12 -11.86 -8.47
CA ALA A 210 -14.51 -12.85 -9.44
C ALA A 210 -15.51 -12.17 -10.39
N HIS A 211 -15.08 -11.96 -11.64
CA HIS A 211 -15.80 -11.22 -12.68
C HIS A 211 -15.77 -9.68 -12.54
N SER A 212 -14.62 -9.07 -12.87
CA SER A 212 -14.54 -7.69 -13.37
C SER A 212 -15.36 -7.58 -14.67
N LYS A 213 -16.68 -7.47 -14.57
CA LYS A 213 -17.55 -7.09 -15.68
C LYS A 213 -17.60 -5.58 -15.70
N ASN A 214 -17.37 -4.96 -16.87
CA ASN A 214 -17.57 -3.53 -17.04
C ASN A 214 -18.95 -3.15 -16.50
N ARG A 215 -19.00 -2.22 -15.54
CA ARG A 215 -20.24 -1.78 -14.92
C ARG A 215 -20.73 -0.54 -15.64
N LEU A 216 -22.03 -0.50 -15.93
CA LEU A 216 -22.64 0.71 -16.46
C LEU A 216 -22.64 1.78 -15.35
N GLN A 217 -21.95 2.89 -15.58
CA GLN A 217 -21.91 4.05 -14.70
C GLN A 217 -22.39 5.27 -15.45
N ARG A 218 -23.11 6.13 -14.74
CA ARG A 218 -23.59 7.40 -15.28
C ARG A 218 -22.48 8.45 -15.15
N LEU A 219 -22.04 9.01 -16.27
CA LEU A 219 -21.15 10.17 -16.29
C LEU A 219 -21.98 11.41 -16.62
N THR A 220 -21.90 12.42 -15.76
CA THR A 220 -22.47 13.75 -16.01
C THR A 220 -21.32 14.68 -16.36
N MET A 221 -21.37 15.31 -17.53
CA MET A 221 -20.34 16.23 -17.99
C MET A 221 -20.86 17.67 -18.02
N GLY A 222 -20.21 18.58 -17.31
CA GLY A 222 -20.53 20.01 -17.25
C GLY A 222 -21.34 20.41 -16.01
N ALA A 223 -21.04 21.59 -15.46
CA ALA A 223 -21.83 22.18 -14.39
C ALA A 223 -23.15 22.70 -14.97
N GLY A 224 -24.28 22.13 -14.57
CA GLY A 224 -25.62 22.57 -14.99
C GLY A 224 -26.18 21.93 -16.26
N SER A 225 -25.52 20.92 -16.84
CA SER A 225 -26.09 20.16 -17.97
C SER A 225 -27.00 19.03 -17.45
N SER A 226 -28.14 18.82 -18.11
CA SER A 226 -28.99 17.63 -17.94
C SER A 226 -28.46 16.40 -18.70
N SER A 227 -27.35 16.55 -19.43
CA SER A 227 -26.75 15.51 -20.23
C SER A 227 -25.96 14.54 -19.36
N SER A 228 -26.62 13.43 -19.02
CA SER A 228 -26.01 12.29 -18.36
C SER A 228 -26.00 11.11 -19.31
N PHE A 229 -24.83 10.51 -19.52
CA PHE A 229 -24.68 9.38 -20.46
C PHE A 229 -24.26 8.12 -19.72
N PRO A 230 -24.89 6.97 -20.01
CA PRO A 230 -24.44 5.70 -19.49
C PRO A 230 -23.14 5.30 -20.19
N THR A 231 -22.12 4.96 -19.42
CA THR A 231 -20.82 4.51 -19.93
C THR A 231 -20.41 3.22 -19.22
N PHE A 232 -19.83 2.28 -19.95
CA PHE A 232 -19.25 1.10 -19.36
C PHE A 232 -17.88 1.45 -18.78
N ARG A 233 -17.76 1.42 -17.44
CA ARG A 233 -16.49 1.64 -16.75
C ARG A 233 -15.95 0.33 -16.20
N LYS A 234 -14.65 0.13 -16.38
CA LYS A 234 -13.88 -0.84 -15.59
C LYS A 234 -13.86 -0.37 -14.13
N ASP A 235 -13.79 -1.31 -13.20
CA ASP A 235 -13.59 -0.98 -11.80
C ASP A 235 -12.22 -0.29 -11.65
N GLN A 236 -12.18 0.78 -10.85
CA GLN A 236 -10.93 1.50 -10.60
C GLN A 236 -9.95 0.58 -9.88
N ARG A 237 -8.68 0.59 -10.28
CA ARG A 237 -7.63 -0.18 -9.60
C ARG A 237 -7.39 0.39 -8.21
N HIS A 238 -7.15 -0.50 -7.24
CA HIS A 238 -6.80 -0.14 -5.87
C HIS A 238 -5.33 -0.46 -5.63
N LEU A 239 -4.55 0.54 -5.22
CA LEU A 239 -3.14 0.39 -4.89
C LEU A 239 -2.95 0.60 -3.38
N GLN A 240 -2.26 -0.34 -2.73
CA GLN A 240 -1.78 -0.14 -1.36
C GLN A 240 -0.43 0.57 -1.40
N VAL A 241 -0.38 1.79 -0.88
CA VAL A 241 0.86 2.57 -0.81
C VAL A 241 1.70 2.10 0.37
N LEU A 242 2.90 1.64 0.06
CA LEU A 242 3.89 1.19 1.04
C LEU A 242 4.75 2.36 1.50
N HIS A 243 5.16 3.22 0.56
CA HIS A 243 6.08 4.31 0.82
C HIS A 243 5.91 5.48 -0.16
N VAL A 244 6.31 6.68 0.26
CA VAL A 244 6.35 7.89 -0.59
C VAL A 244 7.79 8.41 -0.59
N GLU A 245 8.39 8.48 -1.77
CA GLU A 245 9.74 9.00 -1.94
C GLU A 245 9.71 10.54 -2.06
N SER A 246 10.40 11.22 -1.15
CA SER A 246 10.34 12.68 -1.01
C SER A 246 11.43 13.44 -1.78
N GLN A 247 12.33 12.74 -2.48
CA GLN A 247 13.49 13.38 -3.12
C GLN A 247 13.14 13.93 -4.51
N HIS A 248 13.36 15.24 -4.71
CA HIS A 248 13.19 15.91 -6.00
C HIS A 248 14.10 15.34 -7.09
N SER A 249 15.31 14.88 -6.74
CA SER A 249 16.26 14.25 -7.66
C SER A 249 15.72 12.95 -8.27
N ILE A 250 14.96 12.17 -7.50
CA ILE A 250 14.37 10.91 -7.96
C ILE A 250 13.25 11.15 -8.97
N ARG A 251 12.48 12.24 -8.83
CA ARG A 251 11.37 12.58 -9.73
C ARG A 251 11.83 12.81 -11.16
N GLY A 252 12.90 13.59 -11.34
CA GLY A 252 13.47 13.86 -12.66
C GLY A 252 13.95 12.58 -13.33
N ALA A 253 14.74 11.77 -12.60
CA ALA A 253 15.25 10.50 -13.13
C ALA A 253 14.13 9.50 -13.50
N ILE A 254 13.05 9.43 -12.71
CA ILE A 254 11.90 8.58 -13.02
C ILE A 254 11.14 9.13 -14.22
N ARG A 255 10.88 10.44 -14.29
CA ARG A 255 10.19 11.06 -15.42
C ARG A 255 10.97 10.85 -16.72
N ASP A 256 12.27 11.12 -16.73
CA ASP A 256 13.13 10.90 -17.90
C ASP A 256 13.10 9.43 -18.33
N LYS A 257 13.09 8.49 -17.38
CA LYS A 257 12.96 7.07 -17.66
C LYS A 257 11.59 6.71 -18.25
N LEU A 258 10.50 7.26 -17.71
CA LEU A 258 9.13 7.06 -18.19
C LEU A 258 8.90 7.69 -19.57
N ASP A 259 9.59 8.79 -19.90
CA ASP A 259 9.53 9.45 -21.20
C ASP A 259 10.32 8.68 -22.28
N ARG A 260 11.46 8.07 -21.92
CA ARG A 260 12.24 7.21 -22.84
C ARG A 260 11.55 5.89 -23.21
N MET A 261 10.49 5.50 -22.49
CA MET A 261 9.68 4.33 -22.81
C MET A 261 8.52 4.66 -23.77
N ARG A 262 8.36 5.92 -24.19
CA ARG A 262 7.50 6.32 -25.30
C ARG A 262 8.21 6.14 -26.63
#